data_AF-A0A959QE86-F1
#
_entry.id   AF-A0A959QE86-F1
#
_cell.length_a   1.000
_cell.length_b   1.000
_cell.length_c   1.000
_cell.angle_alpha   90.00
_cell.angle_beta   90.00
_cell.angle_gamma   90.00
#
_symmetry.space_group_name_H-M   'P 1'
#
loop_
_entity.id
_entity.type
_entity.pdbx_description
1 polymer ?
#
loop_
_entity_poly.entity_id
_entity_poly.type
_entity_poly.pdbx_seq_one_letter_code
_entity_poly.pdbx_strand_id
1 'polypeptide(L)'
;ESAQRADFQVFGLPEGLPNETIHAIEEDQQGYLWLSTNQGVVVFDPAAADDPSLPAVIAHYDQSNGLQNSQFISRSSCRDGEGWLYFGGISGFNRFQPGQLRRNPHAPSVVLTELRLFNRIVQPGEAGISPLQKAIGYADRIVLLHDQNVLTLGFAALEFSQPEKNEYAYFLEGFDDGWIQAGNRHQASYNLRPGSYTFYVKAANGDGVWGEEVAQLQITVLPPFWQSTWAYVLYALAAISIIVAVGRWRTRQRIRHIEERARIDRARLEERARLRSQNAADFHDELGHRLTKISLSLELAERQLEGATPARPYLEKVRHHAQQLSAGIRDLIWSLDPEQDSLQQTVVRLRDFGQELFEHTGVRFQAIDRSPEA
;
A
#
# COMPACT_ATOMS: atom_id res chain seq x y z
N GLU A 1 -82.02 10.35 40.19
CA GLU A 1 -80.71 11.04 40.12
C GLU A 1 -79.79 10.21 39.25
N SER A 2 -79.47 10.73 38.07
CA SER A 2 -78.51 10.12 37.15
C SER A 2 -77.12 10.34 37.74
N ALA A 3 -76.42 9.27 38.12
CA ALA A 3 -75.05 9.37 38.56
C ALA A 3 -74.22 9.98 37.42
N GLN A 4 -73.67 11.18 37.63
CA GLN A 4 -72.69 11.75 36.72
C GLN A 4 -71.51 10.79 36.65
N ARG A 5 -71.24 10.27 35.45
CA ARG A 5 -70.09 9.43 35.18
C ARG A 5 -68.87 10.35 35.21
N ALA A 6 -68.00 10.17 36.19
CA ALA A 6 -66.73 10.88 36.24
C ALA A 6 -65.78 10.20 35.25
N ASP A 7 -65.22 10.99 34.33
CA ASP A 7 -64.14 10.55 33.44
C ASP A 7 -62.80 10.82 34.13
N PHE A 8 -61.88 9.87 34.06
CA PHE A 8 -60.55 9.95 34.67
C PHE A 8 -59.49 9.81 33.59
N GLN A 9 -58.47 10.66 33.66
CA GLN A 9 -57.26 10.54 32.86
C GLN A 9 -56.09 10.18 33.78
N VAL A 10 -55.20 9.32 33.31
CA VAL A 10 -54.04 8.84 34.07
C VAL A 10 -52.78 9.27 33.33
N PHE A 11 -51.84 9.88 34.05
CA PHE A 11 -50.54 10.29 33.56
C PHE A 11 -49.46 9.53 34.33
N GLY A 12 -48.54 8.89 33.63
CA GLY A 12 -47.40 8.15 34.17
C GLY A 12 -46.11 8.44 33.41
N LEU A 13 -45.13 7.52 33.49
CA LEU A 13 -43.85 7.68 32.77
C LEU A 13 -44.01 7.88 31.25
N PRO A 14 -44.91 7.17 30.54
CA PRO A 14 -45.08 7.34 29.09
C PRO A 14 -45.55 8.75 28.70
N GLU A 15 -46.30 9.40 29.59
CA GLU A 15 -46.85 10.75 29.39
C GLU A 15 -45.90 11.87 29.87
N GLY A 16 -44.66 11.52 30.24
CA GLY A 16 -43.60 12.47 30.54
C GLY A 16 -43.35 12.77 32.02
N LEU A 17 -44.06 12.11 32.95
CA LEU A 17 -43.70 12.21 34.37
C LEU A 17 -42.34 11.55 34.62
N PRO A 18 -41.43 12.18 35.39
CA PRO A 18 -40.16 11.55 35.78
C PRO A 18 -40.36 10.43 36.80
N ASN A 19 -41.45 10.47 37.57
CA ASN A 19 -41.75 9.50 38.60
C ASN A 19 -43.26 9.37 38.85
N GLU A 20 -43.74 8.14 39.01
CA GLU A 20 -45.18 7.85 39.19
C GLU A 20 -45.66 8.03 40.64
N THR A 21 -44.75 8.17 41.60
CA THR A 21 -45.12 8.38 43.01
C THR A 21 -45.28 9.85 43.30
N ILE A 22 -46.53 10.32 43.33
CA ILE A 22 -46.87 11.70 43.70
C ILE A 22 -47.12 11.76 45.21
N HIS A 23 -46.33 12.56 45.91
CA HIS A 23 -46.41 12.72 47.36
C HIS A 23 -47.38 13.81 47.79
N ALA A 24 -47.47 14.90 47.03
CA ALA A 24 -48.30 16.05 47.31
C ALA A 24 -48.52 16.88 46.04
N ILE A 25 -49.61 17.66 46.03
CA ILE A 25 -50.05 18.48 44.91
C ILE A 25 -50.45 19.84 45.46
N GLU A 26 -49.92 20.91 44.90
CA GLU A 26 -50.34 22.28 45.18
C GLU A 26 -50.63 23.02 43.88
N GLU A 27 -51.67 23.84 43.85
CA GLU A 27 -52.02 24.67 42.69
C GLU A 27 -51.43 26.07 42.86
N ASP A 28 -50.82 26.63 41.83
CA ASP A 28 -50.37 28.02 41.86
C ASP A 28 -51.48 29.02 41.49
N GLN A 29 -51.14 30.31 41.37
CA GLN A 29 -52.11 31.36 41.03
C GLN A 29 -52.50 31.38 39.55
N GLN A 30 -51.75 30.67 38.70
CA GLN A 30 -51.94 30.59 37.25
C GLN A 30 -52.71 29.32 36.85
N GLY A 31 -53.00 28.43 37.80
CA GLY A 31 -53.71 27.16 37.59
C GLY A 31 -52.78 25.99 37.27
N TYR A 32 -51.47 26.16 37.35
CA TYR A 32 -50.53 25.05 37.20
C TYR A 32 -50.47 24.22 38.49
N LEU A 33 -50.39 22.90 38.32
CA LEU A 33 -50.24 21.95 39.42
C LEU A 33 -48.77 21.64 39.66
N TRP A 34 -48.33 21.83 40.89
CA TRP A 34 -46.98 21.51 41.36
C TRP A 34 -47.01 20.20 42.12
N LEU A 35 -46.36 19.18 41.56
CA LEU A 35 -46.40 17.79 42.02
C LEU A 35 -45.05 17.42 42.61
N SER A 36 -44.97 17.08 43.90
CA SER A 36 -43.74 16.56 44.51
C SER A 36 -43.64 15.05 44.34
N THR A 37 -42.47 14.53 43.97
CA THR A 37 -42.24 13.11 43.67
C THR A 37 -40.97 12.56 44.32
N ASN A 38 -40.61 11.30 44.05
CA ASN A 38 -39.30 10.75 44.43
C ASN A 38 -38.14 11.24 43.55
N GLN A 39 -38.41 11.97 42.47
CA GLN A 39 -37.40 12.51 41.56
C GLN A 39 -37.48 14.03 41.42
N GLY A 40 -38.03 14.74 42.40
CA GLY A 40 -38.10 16.20 42.39
C GLY A 40 -39.52 16.73 42.29
N VAL A 41 -39.66 17.97 41.82
CA VAL A 41 -40.94 18.67 41.68
C VAL A 41 -41.27 18.86 40.20
N VAL A 42 -42.49 18.55 39.82
CA VAL A 42 -43.00 18.62 38.44
C VAL A 42 -44.05 19.70 38.34
N VAL A 43 -44.01 20.47 37.27
CA VAL A 43 -45.07 21.42 36.91
C VAL A 43 -45.94 20.79 35.84
N PHE A 44 -47.21 20.64 36.16
CA PHE A 44 -48.22 20.04 35.33
C PHE A 44 -49.26 21.07 34.93
N ASP A 45 -49.53 21.17 33.64
CA ASP A 45 -50.55 22.04 33.09
C ASP A 45 -51.84 21.24 32.81
N PRO A 46 -52.88 21.41 33.64
CA PRO A 46 -54.14 20.69 33.45
C PRO A 46 -54.89 21.12 32.19
N ALA A 47 -54.67 22.33 31.67
CA ALA A 47 -55.28 22.77 30.42
C ALA A 47 -54.58 22.14 29.21
N ALA A 48 -53.26 21.98 29.26
CA ALA A 48 -52.50 21.27 28.23
C ALA A 48 -52.80 19.76 28.23
N ALA A 49 -53.16 19.20 29.40
CA ALA A 49 -53.53 17.79 29.53
C ALA A 49 -54.76 17.38 28.69
N ASP A 50 -55.66 18.30 28.38
CA ASP A 50 -56.83 18.06 27.53
C ASP A 50 -56.49 18.03 26.02
N ASP A 51 -55.31 18.52 25.63
CA ASP A 51 -54.84 18.52 24.24
C ASP A 51 -53.71 17.49 24.05
N PRO A 52 -53.94 16.37 23.33
CA PRO A 52 -52.93 15.35 23.08
C PRO A 52 -51.69 15.83 22.32
N SER A 53 -51.74 17.02 21.70
CA SER A 53 -50.63 17.60 20.96
C SER A 53 -49.65 18.40 21.83
N LEU A 54 -50.02 18.68 23.09
CA LEU A 54 -49.20 19.46 24.03
C LEU A 54 -48.69 18.58 25.18
N PRO A 55 -47.44 18.78 25.65
CA PRO A 55 -46.93 18.09 26.81
C PRO A 55 -47.62 18.62 28.08
N ALA A 56 -48.33 17.75 28.81
CA ALA A 56 -48.95 18.10 30.08
C ALA A 56 -47.92 18.41 31.19
N VAL A 57 -46.74 17.79 31.12
CA VAL A 57 -45.59 18.13 31.97
C VAL A 57 -44.75 19.20 31.29
N ILE A 58 -44.71 20.40 31.88
CA ILE A 58 -44.07 21.57 31.26
C ILE A 58 -42.71 21.93 31.88
N ALA A 59 -42.41 21.42 33.09
CA ALA A 59 -41.12 21.59 33.73
C ALA A 59 -40.88 20.51 34.79
N HIS A 60 -39.61 20.20 35.02
CA HIS A 60 -39.14 19.28 36.06
C HIS A 60 -37.93 19.89 36.76
N TYR A 61 -38.01 19.99 38.08
CA TYR A 61 -36.96 20.49 38.95
C TYR A 61 -36.44 19.36 39.83
N ASP A 62 -35.12 19.19 39.88
CA ASP A 62 -34.45 18.20 40.71
C ASP A 62 -33.41 18.88 41.63
N GLN A 63 -32.53 18.10 42.25
CA GLN A 63 -31.49 18.62 43.12
C GLN A 63 -30.55 19.65 42.45
N SER A 64 -30.26 19.51 41.15
CA SER A 64 -29.44 20.48 40.39
C SER A 64 -30.10 21.86 40.31
N ASN A 65 -31.42 21.93 40.43
CA ASN A 65 -32.19 23.19 40.46
C ASN A 65 -32.22 23.84 41.86
N GLY A 66 -31.50 23.30 42.84
CA GLY A 66 -31.46 23.82 44.21
C GLY A 66 -32.52 23.22 45.14
N LEU A 67 -33.15 22.10 44.76
CA LEU A 67 -34.00 21.35 45.69
C LEU A 67 -33.16 20.74 46.83
N GLN A 68 -33.76 20.63 48.02
CA GLN A 68 -33.12 20.04 49.21
C GLN A 68 -32.64 18.61 48.96
N ASN A 69 -33.42 17.87 48.17
CA ASN A 69 -33.20 16.52 47.70
C ASN A 69 -34.26 16.24 46.61
N SER A 70 -34.03 15.27 45.75
CA SER A 70 -35.04 14.82 44.79
C SER A 70 -36.17 14.01 45.47
N GLN A 71 -35.95 13.49 46.68
CA GLN A 71 -36.96 12.70 47.40
C GLN A 71 -37.82 13.57 48.33
N PHE A 72 -39.12 13.62 48.04
CA PHE A 72 -40.14 14.30 48.84
C PHE A 72 -40.94 13.33 49.71
N ILE A 73 -41.66 13.86 50.70
CA ILE A 73 -42.43 13.06 51.66
C ILE A 73 -43.93 13.30 51.43
N SER A 74 -44.71 12.22 51.50
CA SER A 74 -46.17 12.26 51.32
C SER A 74 -46.84 13.28 52.23
N ARG A 75 -47.76 14.07 51.65
CA ARG A 75 -48.55 15.11 52.35
C ARG A 75 -47.71 16.20 53.00
N SER A 76 -46.46 16.38 52.56
CA SER A 76 -45.58 17.44 53.04
C SER A 76 -45.55 18.60 52.05
N SER A 77 -46.68 19.30 51.93
CA SER A 77 -46.79 20.52 51.14
C SER A 77 -47.70 21.54 51.83
N CYS A 78 -47.49 22.81 51.52
CA CYS A 78 -48.49 23.83 51.77
C CYS A 78 -48.33 25.02 50.81
N ARG A 79 -49.41 25.75 50.61
CA ARG A 79 -49.42 27.07 49.98
C ARG A 79 -49.84 28.12 51.00
N ASP A 80 -49.09 29.21 51.11
CA ASP A 80 -49.48 30.33 51.97
C ASP A 80 -50.35 31.37 51.25
N GLY A 81 -50.86 32.34 52.00
CA GLY A 81 -51.72 33.41 51.47
C GLY A 81 -51.00 34.40 50.54
N GLU A 82 -49.67 34.41 50.52
CA GLU A 82 -48.86 35.24 49.62
C GLU A 82 -48.54 34.50 48.30
N GLY A 83 -48.90 33.22 48.19
CA GLY A 83 -48.65 32.40 47.01
C GLY A 83 -47.29 31.71 46.99
N TRP A 84 -46.60 31.61 48.13
CA TRP A 84 -45.44 30.72 48.25
C TRP A 84 -45.89 29.28 48.34
N LEU A 85 -45.17 28.42 47.62
CA LEU A 85 -45.30 26.97 47.71
C LEU A 85 -44.18 26.43 48.59
N TYR A 86 -44.54 25.51 49.47
CA TYR A 86 -43.64 24.79 50.35
C TYR A 86 -43.76 23.31 50.07
N PHE A 87 -42.64 22.63 49.90
CA PHE A 87 -42.58 21.18 49.73
C PHE A 87 -41.49 20.59 50.63
N GLY A 88 -41.88 19.64 51.47
CA GLY A 88 -41.00 18.97 52.43
C GLY A 88 -40.52 17.60 51.93
N GLY A 89 -39.27 17.28 52.24
CA GLY A 89 -38.66 16.02 51.88
C GLY A 89 -37.69 15.53 52.95
N ILE A 90 -36.83 14.59 52.56
CA ILE A 90 -35.97 13.86 53.52
C ILE A 90 -34.84 14.69 54.12
N SER A 91 -34.50 15.84 53.53
CA SER A 91 -33.41 16.73 53.97
C SER A 91 -33.88 18.16 54.21
N GLY A 92 -35.15 18.34 54.61
CA GLY A 92 -35.73 19.64 54.97
C GLY A 92 -36.92 19.99 54.09
N PHE A 93 -37.04 21.25 53.69
CA PHE A 93 -38.09 21.71 52.78
C PHE A 93 -37.56 22.78 51.82
N ASN A 94 -38.19 22.89 50.66
CA ASN A 94 -38.01 24.00 49.74
C ASN A 94 -39.19 24.95 49.86
N ARG A 95 -38.92 26.25 49.73
CA ARG A 95 -39.93 27.28 49.53
C ARG A 95 -39.58 28.08 48.28
N PHE A 96 -40.53 28.26 47.39
CA PHE A 96 -40.37 29.10 46.19
C PHE A 96 -41.70 29.72 45.78
N GLN A 97 -41.64 30.80 45.00
CA GLN A 97 -42.81 31.42 44.41
C GLN A 97 -42.77 31.15 42.89
N PRO A 98 -43.77 30.44 42.32
CA PRO A 98 -43.81 30.09 40.90
C PRO A 98 -43.54 31.27 39.96
N GLY A 99 -44.18 32.41 40.20
CA GLY A 99 -44.03 33.62 39.38
C GLY A 99 -42.67 34.32 39.49
N GLN A 100 -41.81 33.93 40.44
CA GLN A 100 -40.45 34.47 40.58
C GLN A 100 -39.38 33.58 39.94
N LEU A 101 -39.74 32.37 39.48
CA LEU A 101 -38.80 31.48 38.81
C LEU A 101 -38.40 32.08 37.45
N ARG A 102 -37.12 32.35 37.29
CA ARG A 102 -36.55 32.88 36.05
C ARG A 102 -35.94 31.74 35.27
N ARG A 103 -36.40 31.54 34.03
CA ARG A 103 -35.70 30.72 33.04
C ARG A 103 -34.46 31.46 32.57
N ASN A 104 -33.40 30.75 32.22
CA ASN A 104 -32.23 31.32 31.58
C ASN A 104 -32.49 31.46 30.07
N PRO A 105 -32.73 32.67 29.53
CA PRO A 105 -32.98 32.85 28.11
C PRO A 105 -31.68 32.80 27.30
N HIS A 106 -30.51 32.74 27.94
CA HIS A 106 -29.23 32.81 27.26
C HIS A 106 -28.76 31.43 26.85
N ALA A 107 -28.59 31.27 25.55
CA ALA A 107 -27.88 30.12 25.01
C ALA A 107 -26.38 30.19 25.38
N PRO A 108 -25.75 29.05 25.67
CA PRO A 108 -24.36 29.04 26.08
C PRO A 108 -23.43 29.13 24.89
N SER A 109 -22.38 29.94 24.99
CA SER A 109 -21.27 29.89 24.04
C SER A 109 -20.51 28.57 24.20
N VAL A 110 -20.17 27.93 23.09
CA VAL A 110 -19.40 26.67 23.08
C VAL A 110 -17.95 26.97 22.78
N VAL A 111 -17.04 26.33 23.50
CA VAL A 111 -15.60 26.39 23.23
C VAL A 111 -15.04 25.00 23.05
N LEU A 112 -14.05 24.89 22.16
CA LEU A 112 -13.24 23.68 22.05
C LEU A 112 -12.24 23.66 23.20
N THR A 113 -12.24 22.57 23.96
CA THR A 113 -11.43 22.44 25.18
C THR A 113 -10.26 21.50 24.99
N GLU A 114 -10.41 20.51 24.11
CA GLU A 114 -9.44 19.42 23.99
C GLU A 114 -9.29 18.93 22.54
N LEU A 115 -8.06 18.64 22.14
CA LEU A 115 -7.74 17.86 20.95
C LEU A 115 -6.95 16.63 21.37
N ARG A 116 -7.42 15.45 20.99
CA ARG A 116 -6.68 14.20 21.11
C ARG A 116 -6.35 13.64 19.73
N LEU A 117 -5.13 13.17 19.57
CA LEU A 117 -4.71 12.35 18.43
C LEU A 117 -4.37 10.97 18.95
N PHE A 118 -5.00 9.93 18.38
CA PHE A 118 -4.87 8.53 18.86
C PHE A 118 -5.09 8.38 20.37
N ASN A 119 -6.13 9.05 20.90
CA ASN A 119 -6.48 9.06 22.32
C ASN A 119 -5.40 9.65 23.26
N ARG A 120 -4.43 10.41 22.72
CA ARG A 120 -3.47 11.19 23.49
C ARG A 120 -3.78 12.68 23.37
N ILE A 121 -3.87 13.36 24.51
CA ILE A 121 -4.05 14.82 24.57
C ILE A 121 -2.85 15.51 23.95
N VAL A 122 -3.11 16.48 23.08
CA VAL A 122 -2.08 17.21 22.35
C VAL A 122 -1.98 18.64 22.88
N GLN A 123 -0.80 19.04 23.32
CA GLN A 123 -0.54 20.38 23.83
C GLN A 123 0.05 21.29 22.73
N PRO A 124 -0.21 22.60 22.75
CA PRO A 124 0.40 23.54 21.79
C PRO A 124 1.93 23.51 21.87
N GLY A 125 2.60 23.46 20.72
CA GLY A 125 4.06 23.52 20.64
C GLY A 125 4.82 22.23 20.96
N GLU A 126 4.13 21.11 21.21
CA GLU A 126 4.78 19.80 21.39
C GLU A 126 5.39 19.30 20.06
N ALA A 127 6.72 19.27 20.01
CA ALA A 127 7.47 19.00 18.78
C ALA A 127 7.14 17.62 18.16
N GLY A 128 6.82 17.61 16.87
CA GLY A 128 6.61 16.39 16.07
C GLY A 128 5.23 15.74 16.19
N ILE A 129 4.42 16.14 17.17
CA ILE A 129 3.08 15.56 17.42
C ILE A 129 2.01 16.63 17.30
N SER A 130 2.28 17.86 17.72
CA SER A 130 1.25 18.89 17.84
C SER A 130 0.99 19.64 16.53
N PRO A 131 -0.25 19.60 16.01
CA PRO A 131 -0.69 20.50 14.96
C PRO A 131 -1.07 21.90 15.51
N LEU A 132 -1.01 22.09 16.84
CA LEU A 132 -1.47 23.28 17.53
C LEU A 132 -0.33 24.26 17.80
N GLN A 133 -0.50 25.50 17.32
CA GLN A 133 0.36 26.64 17.69
C GLN A 133 -0.17 27.39 18.91
N LYS A 134 -1.47 27.30 19.17
CA LYS A 134 -2.19 27.91 20.30
C LYS A 134 -3.15 26.88 20.89
N ALA A 135 -3.69 27.15 22.08
CA ALA A 135 -4.73 26.28 22.65
C ALA A 135 -5.92 26.15 21.68
N ILE A 136 -6.52 24.95 21.65
CA ILE A 136 -7.55 24.60 20.67
C ILE A 136 -8.75 25.56 20.69
N GLY A 137 -9.12 26.08 21.87
CA GLY A 137 -10.20 27.07 22.00
C GLY A 137 -9.95 28.41 21.30
N TYR A 138 -8.72 28.69 20.86
CA TYR A 138 -8.35 29.89 20.10
C TYR A 138 -7.83 29.55 18.70
N ALA A 139 -7.93 28.29 18.27
CA ALA A 139 -7.46 27.85 16.97
C ALA A 139 -8.61 27.88 15.97
N ASP A 140 -8.47 28.67 14.91
CA ASP A 140 -9.45 28.69 13.81
C ASP A 140 -9.25 27.51 12.84
N ARG A 141 -8.00 27.03 12.77
CA ARG A 141 -7.59 25.96 11.85
C ARG A 141 -6.52 25.06 12.45
N ILE A 142 -6.58 23.78 12.09
CA ILE A 142 -5.53 22.78 12.34
C ILE A 142 -5.15 22.05 11.07
N VAL A 143 -3.86 21.76 10.92
CA VAL A 143 -3.33 20.98 9.80
C VAL A 143 -2.74 19.69 10.37
N LEU A 144 -3.33 18.57 10.00
CA LEU A 144 -2.96 17.23 10.41
C LEU A 144 -2.10 16.57 9.34
N LEU A 145 -1.10 15.81 9.77
CA LEU A 145 -0.34 14.93 8.89
C LEU A 145 -1.18 13.68 8.52
N HIS A 146 -0.79 13.00 7.44
CA HIS A 146 -1.49 11.81 6.95
C HIS A 146 -1.59 10.66 7.98
N ASP A 147 -0.65 10.61 8.93
CA ASP A 147 -0.55 9.64 10.02
C ASP A 147 -1.27 10.12 11.29
N GLN A 148 -1.96 11.27 11.24
CA GLN A 148 -2.73 11.87 12.34
C GLN A 148 -4.23 11.88 12.04
N ASN A 149 -4.74 10.78 11.47
CA ASN A 149 -6.10 10.68 10.95
C ASN A 149 -7.18 10.37 12.00
N VAL A 150 -6.81 9.84 13.16
CA VAL A 150 -7.74 9.56 14.27
C VAL A 150 -7.70 10.71 15.26
N LEU A 151 -8.78 11.51 15.28
CA LEU A 151 -8.90 12.68 16.13
C LEU A 151 -10.13 12.61 17.03
N THR A 152 -10.00 13.17 18.22
CA THR A 152 -11.13 13.39 19.14
C THR A 152 -11.12 14.85 19.56
N LEU A 153 -12.25 15.53 19.38
CA LEU A 153 -12.47 16.91 19.81
C LEU A 153 -13.33 16.90 21.07
N GLY A 154 -12.82 17.55 22.12
CA GLY A 154 -13.59 17.91 23.31
C GLY A 154 -14.10 19.33 23.20
N PHE A 155 -15.34 19.54 23.61
CA PHE A 155 -16.01 20.84 23.63
C PHE A 155 -16.75 21.04 24.94
N ALA A 156 -17.00 22.29 25.32
CA ALA A 156 -17.78 22.60 26.51
C ALA A 156 -18.64 23.84 26.27
N ALA A 157 -19.88 23.80 26.77
CA ALA A 157 -20.74 24.96 26.89
C ALA A 157 -20.30 25.77 28.12
N LEU A 158 -20.18 27.09 27.97
CA LEU A 158 -19.85 28.03 29.05
C LEU A 158 -21.08 28.37 29.92
N GLU A 159 -21.81 27.34 30.36
CA GLU A 159 -22.92 27.43 31.31
C GLU A 159 -22.61 26.50 32.49
N PHE A 160 -22.24 27.12 33.61
CA PHE A 160 -21.71 26.42 34.80
C PHE A 160 -22.79 26.11 35.83
N SER A 161 -24.00 26.65 35.68
CA SER A 161 -25.07 26.52 36.67
C SER A 161 -25.61 25.08 36.73
N GLN A 162 -25.76 24.43 35.58
CA GLN A 162 -26.31 23.07 35.43
C GLN A 162 -25.60 22.32 34.27
N PRO A 163 -24.30 22.03 34.39
CA PRO A 163 -23.51 21.49 33.28
C PRO A 163 -23.99 20.11 32.78
N GLU A 164 -24.55 19.29 33.67
CA GLU A 164 -25.16 17.98 33.38
C GLU A 164 -26.44 18.05 32.55
N LYS A 165 -27.08 19.22 32.46
CA LYS A 165 -28.28 19.44 31.64
C LYS A 165 -27.99 20.10 30.29
N ASN A 166 -26.73 20.46 30.03
CA ASN A 166 -26.36 21.00 28.72
C ASN A 166 -26.50 19.90 27.67
N GLU A 167 -27.09 20.26 26.52
CA GLU A 167 -27.18 19.40 25.36
C GLU A 167 -26.26 19.89 24.26
N TYR A 168 -25.67 18.98 23.50
CA TYR A 168 -24.74 19.28 22.42
C TYR A 168 -25.23 18.68 21.11
N ALA A 169 -25.00 19.42 20.03
CA ALA A 169 -25.12 18.92 18.68
C ALA A 169 -23.87 19.31 17.90
N TYR A 170 -23.34 18.38 17.11
CA TYR A 170 -22.16 18.62 16.27
C TYR A 170 -22.37 18.12 14.85
N PHE A 171 -21.57 18.67 13.94
CA PHE A 171 -21.61 18.37 12.51
C PHE A 171 -20.22 18.54 11.90
N LEU A 172 -19.74 17.53 11.18
CA LEU A 172 -18.49 17.63 10.42
C LEU A 172 -18.77 17.70 8.92
N GLU A 173 -18.64 18.90 8.35
CA GLU A 173 -18.81 19.11 6.92
C GLU A 173 -17.75 18.35 6.11
N GLY A 174 -18.22 17.59 5.11
CA GLY A 174 -17.39 16.69 4.30
C GLY A 174 -17.28 15.27 4.85
N PHE A 175 -17.90 14.96 5.99
CA PHE A 175 -17.95 13.61 6.57
C PHE A 175 -19.37 13.19 6.99
N ASP A 176 -20.07 14.04 7.74
CA ASP A 176 -21.43 13.79 8.22
C ASP A 176 -22.48 14.27 7.20
N ASP A 177 -23.65 13.62 7.16
CA ASP A 177 -24.79 14.02 6.31
C ASP A 177 -25.66 15.13 6.96
N GLY A 178 -25.49 15.37 8.26
CA GLY A 178 -26.25 16.36 9.02
C GLY A 178 -25.86 16.42 10.50
N TRP A 179 -26.61 17.20 11.29
CA TRP A 179 -26.35 17.37 12.72
C TRP A 179 -26.57 16.09 13.52
N ILE A 180 -25.59 15.73 14.33
CA ILE A 180 -25.65 14.61 15.26
C ILE A 180 -25.99 15.14 16.65
N GLN A 181 -27.10 14.65 17.20
CA GLN A 181 -27.51 14.95 18.58
C GLN A 181 -26.70 14.11 19.56
N ALA A 182 -25.95 14.76 20.43
CA ALA A 182 -25.01 14.12 21.34
C ALA A 182 -25.51 14.08 22.80
N GLY A 183 -26.66 14.69 23.10
CA GLY A 183 -27.14 14.87 24.48
C GLY A 183 -26.08 15.59 25.31
N ASN A 184 -25.77 15.10 26.52
CA ASN A 184 -24.72 15.68 27.35
C ASN A 184 -23.27 15.27 26.96
N ARG A 185 -23.08 14.48 25.89
CA ARG A 185 -21.73 14.04 25.49
C ARG A 185 -20.92 15.20 24.91
N HIS A 186 -19.80 15.50 25.56
CA HIS A 186 -18.93 16.64 25.28
C HIS A 186 -17.70 16.29 24.41
N GLN A 187 -17.75 15.16 23.69
CA GLN A 187 -16.66 14.68 22.83
C GLN A 187 -17.19 14.08 21.52
N ALA A 188 -16.45 14.30 20.43
CA ALA A 188 -16.69 13.71 19.11
C ALA A 188 -15.39 13.12 18.54
N SER A 189 -15.43 11.89 18.03
CA SER A 189 -14.26 11.19 17.50
C SER A 189 -14.44 10.80 16.04
N TYR A 190 -13.43 11.04 15.22
CA TYR A 190 -13.44 10.81 13.78
C TYR A 190 -12.16 10.14 13.28
N ASN A 191 -12.29 9.39 12.18
CA ASN A 191 -11.16 8.87 11.40
C ASN A 191 -11.21 9.47 9.99
N LEU A 192 -10.40 10.49 9.75
CA LEU A 192 -10.49 11.33 8.55
C LEU A 192 -9.53 10.90 7.45
N ARG A 193 -10.01 10.90 6.21
CA ARG A 193 -9.16 10.75 5.02
C ARG A 193 -8.50 12.09 4.67
N PRO A 194 -7.39 12.08 3.91
CA PRO A 194 -6.80 13.32 3.38
C PRO A 194 -7.85 14.20 2.69
N GLY A 195 -7.92 15.47 3.07
CA GLY A 195 -9.01 16.36 2.67
C GLY A 195 -9.12 17.61 3.57
N SER A 196 -10.13 18.43 3.31
CA SER A 196 -10.48 19.60 4.12
C SER A 196 -11.88 19.42 4.68
N TYR A 197 -12.05 19.68 5.97
CA TYR A 197 -13.28 19.50 6.72
C TYR A 197 -13.51 20.70 7.63
N THR A 198 -14.76 20.97 7.99
CA THR A 198 -15.10 21.99 8.98
C THR A 198 -15.97 21.36 10.06
N PHE A 199 -15.47 21.36 11.29
CA PHE A 199 -16.23 20.88 12.44
C PHE A 199 -17.06 22.03 13.01
N TYR A 200 -18.35 21.79 13.21
CA TYR A 200 -19.28 22.72 13.85
C TYR A 200 -19.86 22.08 15.10
N VAL A 201 -19.98 22.86 16.17
CA VAL A 201 -20.65 22.43 17.40
C VAL A 201 -21.46 23.58 17.99
N LYS A 202 -22.65 23.24 18.50
CA LYS A 202 -23.51 24.13 19.27
C LYS A 202 -24.04 23.41 20.50
N ALA A 203 -24.52 24.19 21.46
CA ALA A 203 -25.10 23.66 22.67
C ALA A 203 -26.42 24.34 23.01
N ALA A 204 -27.22 23.62 23.78
CA ALA A 204 -28.38 24.13 24.50
C ALA A 204 -28.06 24.21 26.00
N ASN A 205 -28.59 25.23 26.68
CA ASN A 205 -28.54 25.28 28.14
C ASN A 205 -29.51 24.24 28.75
N GLY A 206 -29.48 24.11 30.08
CA GLY A 206 -30.38 23.19 30.79
C GLY A 206 -31.88 23.49 30.69
N ASP A 207 -32.25 24.65 30.13
CA ASP A 207 -33.65 25.03 29.84
C ASP A 207 -34.04 24.74 28.37
N GLY A 208 -33.16 24.11 27.58
CA GLY A 208 -33.40 23.73 26.19
C GLY A 208 -33.22 24.85 25.16
N VAL A 209 -32.64 25.99 25.55
CA VAL A 209 -32.39 27.12 24.64
C VAL A 209 -31.12 26.86 23.83
N TRP A 210 -31.29 26.58 22.54
CA TRP A 210 -30.18 26.34 21.61
C TRP A 210 -29.53 27.64 21.14
N GLY A 211 -28.19 27.67 21.14
CA GLY A 211 -27.42 28.77 20.57
C GLY A 211 -27.45 28.80 19.05
N GLU A 212 -27.58 30.00 18.48
CA GLU A 212 -27.35 30.25 17.05
C GLU A 212 -25.85 30.32 16.73
N GLU A 213 -25.03 30.73 17.69
CA GLU A 213 -23.57 30.76 17.55
C GLU A 213 -23.00 29.33 17.55
N VAL A 214 -22.44 28.93 16.41
CA VAL A 214 -21.72 27.67 16.25
C VAL A 214 -20.22 27.90 16.44
N ALA A 215 -19.60 27.14 17.34
CA ALA A 215 -18.15 27.07 17.37
C ALA A 215 -17.68 26.23 16.18
N GLN A 216 -16.71 26.74 15.44
CA GLN A 216 -16.21 26.12 14.22
C GLN A 216 -14.70 25.90 14.26
N LEU A 217 -14.23 24.82 13.65
CA LEU A 217 -12.81 24.51 13.48
C LEU A 217 -12.54 23.95 12.10
N GLN A 218 -11.65 24.58 11.35
CA GLN A 218 -11.19 24.06 10.06
C GLN A 218 -10.11 23.00 10.26
N ILE A 219 -10.29 21.84 9.64
CA ILE A 219 -9.40 20.68 9.77
C ILE A 219 -8.92 20.30 8.38
N THR A 220 -7.60 20.35 8.15
CA THR A 220 -6.99 19.91 6.89
C THR A 220 -6.09 18.70 7.15
N VAL A 221 -6.36 17.57 6.51
CA VAL A 221 -5.53 16.37 6.59
C VAL A 221 -4.67 16.27 5.33
N LEU A 222 -3.36 16.36 5.47
CA LEU A 222 -2.41 16.32 4.36
C LEU A 222 -2.28 14.90 3.78
N PRO A 223 -2.14 14.75 2.45
CA PRO A 223 -1.85 13.46 1.84
C PRO A 223 -0.41 13.00 2.13
N PRO A 224 -0.12 11.69 2.07
CA PRO A 224 1.22 11.17 2.27
C PRO A 224 2.20 11.65 1.18
N PHE A 225 3.46 11.90 1.56
CA PHE A 225 4.48 12.41 0.62
C PHE A 225 4.78 11.45 -0.55
N TRP A 226 4.65 10.13 -0.36
CA TRP A 226 4.85 9.12 -1.40
C TRP A 226 3.69 9.02 -2.42
N GLN A 227 2.58 9.70 -2.15
CA GLN A 227 1.46 9.89 -3.08
C GLN A 227 1.50 11.27 -3.75
N SER A 228 2.57 12.06 -3.55
CA SER A 228 2.75 13.33 -4.25
C SER A 228 2.98 13.12 -5.76
N THR A 229 2.62 14.10 -6.58
CA THR A 229 2.87 14.11 -8.03
C THR A 229 4.34 13.90 -8.37
N TRP A 230 5.26 14.47 -7.59
CA TRP A 230 6.70 14.27 -7.76
C TRP A 230 7.14 12.83 -7.45
N ALA A 231 6.53 12.15 -6.48
CA ALA A 231 6.81 10.74 -6.22
C ALA A 231 6.45 9.87 -7.43
N TYR A 232 5.33 10.15 -8.11
CA TYR A 232 4.98 9.46 -9.35
C TYR A 232 5.98 9.70 -10.48
N VAL A 233 6.49 10.93 -10.62
CA VAL A 233 7.58 11.23 -11.58
C VAL A 233 8.84 10.43 -11.25
N LEU A 234 9.22 10.33 -9.98
CA LEU A 234 10.37 9.56 -9.52
C LEU A 234 10.18 8.06 -9.79
N TYR A 235 8.99 7.51 -9.53
CA TYR A 235 8.67 6.12 -9.85
C TYR A 235 8.74 5.84 -11.36
N ALA A 236 8.25 6.77 -12.19
CA ALA A 236 8.36 6.65 -13.64
C ALA A 236 9.84 6.67 -14.10
N LEU A 237 10.66 7.56 -13.54
CA LEU A 237 12.09 7.62 -13.83
C LEU A 237 12.83 6.35 -13.36
N ALA A 238 12.50 5.83 -12.19
CA ALA A 238 13.05 4.57 -11.69
C ALA A 238 12.64 3.38 -12.58
N ALA A 239 11.38 3.34 -13.05
CA ALA A 239 10.93 2.31 -13.99
C ALA A 239 11.69 2.39 -15.32
N ILE A 240 11.85 3.59 -15.89
CA ILE A 240 12.62 3.81 -17.12
C ILE A 240 14.09 3.41 -16.92
N SER A 241 14.70 3.78 -15.80
CA SER A 241 16.10 3.44 -15.52
C SER A 241 16.30 1.92 -15.41
N ILE A 242 15.37 1.20 -14.79
CA ILE A 242 15.36 -0.27 -14.73
C ILE A 242 15.23 -0.86 -16.15
N ILE A 243 14.31 -0.36 -16.97
CA ILE A 243 14.14 -0.83 -18.36
C ILE A 243 15.41 -0.63 -19.17
N VAL A 244 16.04 0.54 -19.07
CA VAL A 244 17.30 0.86 -19.75
C VAL A 244 18.46 0.00 -19.22
N ALA A 245 18.54 -0.21 -17.90
CA ALA A 245 19.56 -1.06 -17.28
C ALA A 245 19.45 -2.51 -17.75
N VAL A 246 18.23 -3.08 -17.75
CA VAL A 246 17.95 -4.43 -18.25
C VAL A 246 18.26 -4.52 -19.75
N GLY A 247 17.87 -3.51 -20.54
CA GLY A 247 18.18 -3.43 -21.96
C GLY A 247 19.70 -3.44 -22.20
N ARG A 248 20.46 -2.59 -21.50
CA ARG A 248 21.93 -2.54 -21.59
C ARG A 248 22.57 -3.85 -21.13
N TRP A 249 22.07 -4.45 -20.06
CA TRP A 249 22.56 -5.74 -19.57
C TRP A 249 22.36 -6.84 -20.63
N ARG A 250 21.16 -6.94 -21.23
CA ARG A 250 20.88 -7.89 -22.32
C ARG A 250 21.77 -7.66 -23.54
N THR A 251 21.97 -6.41 -23.95
CA THR A 251 22.84 -6.10 -25.10
C THR A 251 24.30 -6.46 -24.81
N ARG A 252 24.81 -6.16 -23.61
CA ARG A 252 26.17 -6.56 -23.21
C ARG A 252 26.34 -8.07 -23.19
N GLN A 253 25.35 -8.83 -22.72
CA GLN A 253 25.37 -10.29 -22.77
C GLN A 253 25.41 -10.80 -24.20
N ARG A 254 24.60 -10.23 -25.11
CA ARG A 254 24.63 -10.60 -26.55
C ARG A 254 25.99 -10.31 -27.18
N ILE A 255 26.59 -9.15 -26.91
CA ILE A 255 27.90 -8.78 -27.45
C ILE A 255 28.98 -9.75 -26.95
N ARG A 256 28.99 -10.09 -25.65
CA ARG A 256 29.94 -11.07 -25.10
C ARG A 256 29.84 -12.44 -25.78
N HIS A 257 28.63 -12.93 -26.00
CA HIS A 257 28.44 -14.20 -26.71
C HIS A 257 28.88 -14.13 -28.18
N ILE A 258 28.70 -13.00 -28.85
CA ILE A 258 29.19 -12.81 -30.23
C ILE A 258 30.73 -12.78 -30.24
N GLU A 259 31.36 -12.06 -29.29
CA GLU A 259 32.81 -12.01 -29.17
C GLU A 259 33.43 -13.37 -28.85
N GLU A 260 32.82 -14.16 -27.96
CA GLU A 260 33.26 -15.54 -27.67
C GLU A 260 33.20 -16.43 -28.90
N ARG A 261 32.10 -16.38 -29.65
CA ARG A 261 31.97 -17.13 -30.92
C ARG A 261 33.04 -16.71 -31.92
N ALA A 262 33.23 -15.40 -32.11
CA ALA A 262 34.24 -14.87 -33.00
C ALA A 262 35.68 -15.28 -32.59
N ARG A 263 35.97 -15.36 -31.28
CA ARG A 263 37.26 -15.86 -30.77
C ARG A 263 37.46 -17.33 -31.07
N ILE A 264 36.44 -18.16 -30.84
CA ILE A 264 36.48 -19.60 -31.15
C ILE A 264 36.70 -19.82 -32.65
N ASP A 265 35.98 -19.09 -33.50
CA ASP A 265 36.12 -19.21 -34.96
C ASP A 265 37.50 -18.78 -35.45
N ARG A 266 38.07 -17.71 -34.90
CA ARG A 266 39.46 -17.31 -35.19
C ARG A 266 40.49 -18.35 -34.76
N ALA A 267 40.37 -18.87 -33.54
CA ALA A 267 41.27 -19.91 -33.05
C ALA A 267 41.23 -21.16 -33.93
N ARG A 268 40.04 -21.57 -34.40
CA ARG A 268 39.89 -22.69 -35.35
C ARG A 268 40.55 -22.43 -36.70
N LEU A 269 40.43 -21.21 -37.23
CA LEU A 269 41.07 -20.83 -38.48
C LEU A 269 42.61 -20.83 -38.35
N GLU A 270 43.13 -20.30 -37.25
CA GLU A 270 44.58 -20.30 -36.95
C GLU A 270 45.11 -21.73 -36.75
N GLU A 271 44.39 -22.59 -36.04
CA GLU A 271 44.74 -24.00 -35.87
C GLU A 271 44.80 -24.72 -37.23
N ARG A 272 43.79 -24.53 -38.09
CA ARG A 272 43.79 -25.09 -39.45
C ARG A 272 44.95 -24.58 -40.30
N ALA A 273 45.25 -23.29 -40.23
CA ALA A 273 46.38 -22.71 -40.96
C ALA A 273 47.74 -23.27 -40.45
N ARG A 274 47.87 -23.46 -39.14
CA ARG A 274 49.06 -24.04 -38.52
C ARG A 274 49.25 -25.51 -38.91
N LEU A 275 48.18 -26.31 -38.86
CA LEU A 275 48.22 -27.72 -39.29
C LEU A 275 48.63 -27.83 -40.77
N ARG A 276 48.09 -26.96 -41.63
CA ARG A 276 48.51 -26.91 -43.05
C ARG A 276 49.99 -26.53 -43.20
N SER A 277 50.47 -25.55 -42.45
CA SER A 277 51.88 -25.16 -42.48
C SER A 277 52.82 -26.26 -41.97
N GLN A 278 52.41 -27.02 -40.94
CA GLN A 278 53.18 -28.16 -40.43
C GLN A 278 53.22 -29.30 -41.45
N ASN A 279 52.08 -29.68 -42.01
CA ASN A 279 52.01 -30.69 -43.06
C ASN A 279 52.88 -30.31 -44.29
N ALA A 280 52.88 -29.03 -44.67
CA ALA A 280 53.74 -28.54 -45.75
C ALA A 280 55.24 -28.61 -45.41
N ALA A 281 55.62 -28.35 -44.15
CA ALA A 281 57.01 -28.42 -43.70
C ALA A 281 57.52 -29.86 -43.61
N ASP A 282 56.76 -30.76 -42.98
CA ASP A 282 57.09 -32.19 -42.87
C ASP A 282 57.28 -32.82 -44.27
N PHE A 283 56.46 -32.39 -45.23
CA PHE A 283 56.60 -32.80 -46.61
C PHE A 283 57.84 -32.23 -47.31
N HIS A 284 58.18 -30.96 -47.06
CA HIS A 284 59.41 -30.37 -47.60
C HIS A 284 60.65 -31.18 -47.16
N ASP A 285 60.68 -31.61 -45.90
CA ASP A 285 61.74 -32.44 -45.36
C ASP A 285 61.77 -33.85 -46.00
N GLU A 286 60.60 -34.46 -46.20
CA GLU A 286 60.50 -35.77 -46.84
C GLU A 286 60.93 -35.72 -48.32
N LEU A 287 60.53 -34.68 -49.07
CA LEU A 287 61.00 -34.43 -50.43
C LEU A 287 62.51 -34.26 -50.47
N GLY A 288 63.06 -33.43 -49.56
CA GLY A 288 64.49 -33.19 -49.45
C GLY A 288 65.26 -34.49 -49.24
N HIS A 289 64.78 -35.35 -48.34
CA HIS A 289 65.41 -36.65 -48.07
C HIS A 289 65.37 -37.59 -49.29
N ARG A 290 64.24 -37.64 -50.00
CA ARG A 290 64.08 -38.48 -51.21
C ARG A 290 64.92 -37.98 -52.39
N LEU A 291 64.96 -36.66 -52.62
CA LEU A 291 65.82 -36.03 -53.63
C LEU A 291 67.31 -36.24 -53.34
N THR A 292 67.69 -36.20 -52.06
CA THR A 292 69.07 -36.50 -51.63
C THR A 292 69.43 -37.95 -51.96
N LYS A 293 68.54 -38.92 -51.70
CA LYS A 293 68.75 -40.33 -52.09
C LYS A 293 68.83 -40.53 -53.60
N ILE A 294 68.02 -39.80 -54.39
CA ILE A 294 68.10 -39.81 -55.85
C ILE A 294 69.46 -39.28 -56.31
N SER A 295 69.87 -38.11 -55.82
CA SER A 295 71.13 -37.46 -56.18
C SER A 295 72.33 -38.35 -55.82
N LEU A 296 72.35 -38.92 -54.62
CA LEU A 296 73.38 -39.85 -54.18
C LEU A 296 73.42 -41.13 -55.05
N SER A 297 72.25 -41.69 -55.38
CA SER A 297 72.18 -42.89 -56.23
C SER A 297 72.62 -42.59 -57.67
N LEU A 298 72.37 -41.38 -58.15
CA LEU A 298 72.79 -40.91 -59.46
C LEU A 298 74.31 -40.67 -59.50
N GLU A 299 74.85 -40.00 -58.48
CA GLU A 299 76.31 -39.77 -58.33
C GLU A 299 77.07 -41.10 -58.20
N LEU A 300 76.52 -42.08 -57.47
CA LEU A 300 77.07 -43.43 -57.39
C LEU A 300 76.97 -44.19 -58.72
N ALA A 301 75.89 -43.99 -59.50
CA ALA A 301 75.75 -44.57 -60.83
C ALA A 301 76.78 -43.97 -61.81
N GLU A 302 76.97 -42.65 -61.79
CA GLU A 302 77.95 -41.94 -62.61
C GLU A 302 79.38 -42.37 -62.29
N ARG A 303 79.75 -42.46 -61.00
CA ARG A 303 81.07 -42.94 -60.57
C ARG A 303 81.39 -44.37 -61.02
N GLN A 304 80.38 -45.22 -61.18
CA GLN A 304 80.57 -46.60 -61.66
C GLN A 304 80.50 -46.75 -63.18
N LEU A 305 79.98 -45.76 -63.92
CA LEU A 305 80.07 -45.73 -65.38
C LEU A 305 81.52 -45.51 -65.87
N GLU A 306 82.40 -44.95 -65.03
CA GLU A 306 83.83 -44.80 -65.30
C GLU A 306 84.65 -46.09 -65.10
N GLY A 307 84.14 -47.09 -64.37
CA GLY A 307 84.82 -48.36 -64.12
C GLY A 307 83.96 -49.54 -64.58
N ALA A 308 84.38 -50.26 -65.63
CA ALA A 308 83.68 -51.31 -66.37
C ALA A 308 82.85 -52.36 -65.57
N THR A 309 81.77 -51.92 -64.93
CA THR A 309 80.79 -52.70 -64.16
C THR A 309 79.39 -52.14 -64.45
N PRO A 310 78.32 -52.96 -64.51
CA PRO A 310 77.03 -52.48 -64.97
C PRO A 310 76.34 -51.58 -63.93
N ALA A 311 76.19 -50.28 -64.22
CA ALA A 311 75.49 -49.27 -63.40
C ALA A 311 73.95 -49.48 -63.24
N ARG A 312 73.43 -50.59 -63.78
CA ARG A 312 72.00 -50.93 -63.81
C ARG A 312 71.31 -50.94 -62.43
N PRO A 313 71.91 -51.45 -61.33
CA PRO A 313 71.26 -51.50 -60.02
C PRO A 313 70.99 -50.12 -59.40
N TYR A 314 71.85 -49.13 -59.68
CA TYR A 314 71.70 -47.78 -59.15
C TYR A 314 70.70 -46.96 -59.96
N LEU A 315 70.66 -47.15 -61.29
CA LEU A 315 69.60 -46.60 -62.15
C LEU A 315 68.22 -47.16 -61.77
N GLU A 316 68.12 -48.42 -61.36
CA GLU A 316 66.88 -48.96 -60.81
C GLU A 316 66.49 -48.33 -59.46
N LYS A 317 67.45 -48.05 -58.57
CA LYS A 317 67.19 -47.30 -57.32
C LYS A 317 66.77 -45.85 -57.58
N VAL A 318 67.40 -45.16 -58.53
CA VAL A 318 66.98 -43.81 -58.97
C VAL A 318 65.55 -43.84 -59.50
N ARG A 319 65.23 -44.80 -60.39
CA ARG A 319 63.87 -44.99 -60.91
C ARG A 319 62.87 -45.24 -59.78
N HIS A 320 63.20 -46.10 -58.83
CA HIS A 320 62.33 -46.41 -57.69
C HIS A 320 62.08 -45.18 -56.80
N HIS A 321 63.14 -44.43 -56.45
CA HIS A 321 63.01 -43.22 -55.63
C HIS A 321 62.28 -42.09 -56.38
N ALA A 322 62.48 -41.95 -57.70
CA ALA A 322 61.74 -40.97 -58.51
C ALA A 322 60.24 -41.32 -58.65
N GLN A 323 59.91 -42.61 -58.79
CA GLN A 323 58.51 -43.07 -58.81
C GLN A 323 57.83 -42.83 -57.46
N GLN A 324 58.52 -43.12 -56.35
CA GLN A 324 58.01 -42.82 -55.01
C GLN A 324 57.86 -41.31 -54.74
N LEU A 325 58.78 -40.48 -55.24
CA LEU A 325 58.69 -39.02 -55.16
C LEU A 325 57.46 -38.49 -55.92
N SER A 326 57.23 -39.01 -57.12
CA SER A 326 56.07 -38.65 -57.95
C SER A 326 54.74 -39.04 -57.30
N ALA A 327 54.67 -40.21 -56.67
CA ALA A 327 53.50 -40.61 -55.87
C ALA A 327 53.27 -39.66 -54.69
N GLY A 328 54.30 -39.36 -53.90
CA GLY A 328 54.19 -38.44 -52.76
C GLY A 328 53.79 -37.01 -53.13
N ILE A 329 54.24 -36.49 -54.28
CA ILE A 329 53.83 -35.16 -54.77
C ILE A 329 52.33 -35.13 -55.12
N ARG A 330 51.77 -36.22 -55.66
CA ARG A 330 50.32 -36.30 -55.91
C ARG A 330 49.50 -36.38 -54.61
N ASP A 331 50.04 -36.97 -53.56
CA ASP A 331 49.42 -37.00 -52.23
C ASP A 331 49.48 -35.63 -51.54
N LEU A 332 50.55 -34.87 -51.76
CA LEU A 332 50.67 -33.49 -51.29
C LEU A 332 49.67 -32.54 -51.96
N ILE A 333 49.62 -32.54 -53.29
CA ILE A 333 48.73 -31.63 -54.02
C ILE A 333 47.29 -31.82 -53.53
N TRP A 334 46.91 -33.05 -53.22
CA TRP A 334 45.61 -33.36 -52.64
C TRP A 334 45.43 -32.88 -51.20
N SER A 335 46.42 -33.07 -50.32
CA SER A 335 46.31 -32.65 -48.91
C SER A 335 46.41 -31.13 -48.70
N LEU A 336 46.91 -30.39 -49.69
CA LEU A 336 47.02 -28.93 -49.68
C LEU A 336 45.91 -28.22 -50.44
N ASP A 337 45.12 -28.92 -51.28
CA ASP A 337 44.05 -28.33 -52.07
C ASP A 337 42.76 -28.19 -51.24
N PRO A 338 42.30 -26.96 -50.93
CA PRO A 338 41.10 -26.73 -50.12
C PRO A 338 39.81 -27.23 -50.78
N GLU A 339 39.80 -27.40 -52.11
CA GLU A 339 38.63 -27.95 -52.81
C GLU A 339 38.47 -29.47 -52.56
N GLN A 340 39.53 -30.13 -52.08
CA GLN A 340 39.58 -31.56 -51.79
C GLN A 340 39.20 -31.92 -50.35
N ASP A 341 38.99 -30.93 -49.47
CA ASP A 341 38.56 -31.09 -48.06
C ASP A 341 37.08 -31.56 -47.91
N SER A 342 36.47 -32.08 -48.98
CA SER A 342 35.13 -32.66 -48.93
C SER A 342 35.17 -34.14 -48.53
N LEU A 343 34.18 -34.55 -47.74
CA LEU A 343 34.06 -35.92 -47.26
C LEU A 343 33.91 -36.90 -48.43
N GLN A 344 33.23 -36.49 -49.50
CA GLN A 344 33.05 -37.26 -50.73
C GLN A 344 34.37 -37.53 -51.45
N GLN A 345 35.21 -36.50 -51.64
CA GLN A 345 36.50 -36.66 -52.32
C GLN A 345 37.49 -37.46 -51.47
N THR A 346 37.43 -37.34 -50.14
CA THR A 346 38.19 -38.18 -49.21
C THR A 346 37.82 -39.65 -49.34
N VAL A 347 36.53 -39.98 -49.40
CA VAL A 347 36.05 -41.37 -49.57
C VAL A 347 36.47 -41.95 -50.91
N VAL A 348 36.40 -41.16 -51.99
CA VAL A 348 36.86 -41.58 -53.32
C VAL A 348 38.35 -41.92 -53.31
N ARG A 349 39.19 -41.05 -52.74
CA ARG A 349 40.63 -41.32 -52.66
C ARG A 349 40.99 -42.52 -51.80
N LEU A 350 40.28 -42.71 -50.68
CA LEU A 350 40.49 -43.84 -49.77
C LEU A 350 40.08 -45.17 -50.44
N ARG A 351 39.01 -45.14 -51.25
CA ARG A 351 38.62 -46.27 -52.10
C ARG A 351 39.70 -46.59 -53.13
N ASP A 352 40.16 -45.59 -53.87
CA ASP A 352 41.12 -45.79 -54.96
C ASP A 352 42.48 -46.28 -54.40
N PHE A 353 42.96 -45.69 -53.30
CA PHE A 353 44.15 -46.15 -52.58
C PHE A 353 44.00 -47.59 -52.08
N GLY A 354 42.88 -47.93 -51.45
CA GLY A 354 42.69 -49.29 -50.94
C GLY A 354 42.54 -50.31 -52.07
N GLN A 355 41.90 -49.95 -53.19
CA GLN A 355 41.86 -50.82 -54.37
C GLN A 355 43.26 -51.10 -54.91
N GLU A 356 44.10 -50.07 -55.05
CA GLU A 356 45.49 -50.21 -55.51
C GLU A 356 46.34 -51.03 -54.52
N LEU A 357 46.21 -50.78 -53.22
CA LEU A 357 46.99 -51.49 -52.18
C LEU A 357 46.68 -52.99 -52.12
N PHE A 358 45.41 -53.36 -52.30
CA PHE A 358 44.95 -54.75 -52.16
C PHE A 358 44.83 -55.50 -53.51
N GLU A 359 45.10 -54.85 -54.65
CA GLU A 359 44.93 -55.40 -56.00
C GLU A 359 45.67 -56.72 -56.24
N HIS A 360 46.81 -56.91 -55.55
CA HIS A 360 47.65 -58.11 -55.66
C HIS A 360 47.56 -59.04 -54.45
N THR A 361 46.61 -58.78 -53.55
CA THR A 361 46.33 -59.63 -52.40
C THR A 361 45.02 -60.38 -52.61
N GLY A 362 44.84 -61.56 -52.01
CA GLY A 362 43.56 -62.28 -52.05
C GLY A 362 42.41 -61.59 -51.29
N VAL A 363 42.61 -60.34 -50.85
CA VAL A 363 41.68 -59.57 -50.01
C VAL A 363 40.91 -58.58 -50.87
N ARG A 364 39.58 -58.60 -50.80
CA ARG A 364 38.71 -57.66 -51.53
C ARG A 364 38.42 -56.44 -50.65
N PHE A 365 38.97 -55.29 -51.03
CA PHE A 365 38.71 -54.01 -50.35
C PHE A 365 37.49 -53.30 -50.94
N GLN A 366 36.60 -52.79 -50.08
CA GLN A 366 35.45 -51.96 -50.46
C GLN A 366 35.29 -50.81 -49.46
N ALA A 367 35.24 -49.58 -49.98
CA ALA A 367 34.80 -48.42 -49.22
C ALA A 367 33.28 -48.24 -49.44
N ILE A 368 32.50 -48.28 -48.36
CA ILE A 368 31.04 -48.14 -48.40
C ILE A 368 30.68 -46.78 -47.79
N ASP A 369 30.11 -45.88 -48.59
CA ASP A 369 29.53 -44.65 -48.09
C ASP A 369 28.16 -44.96 -47.47
N ARG A 370 27.99 -44.62 -46.17
CA ARG A 370 26.72 -44.76 -45.43
C ARG A 370 26.10 -43.40 -45.12
N SER A 371 26.19 -42.48 -46.06
CA SER A 371 25.41 -41.25 -46.04
C SER A 371 23.90 -41.57 -46.13
N PRO A 372 23.05 -41.09 -45.20
CA PRO A 372 21.62 -41.42 -45.18
C PRO A 372 20.78 -40.57 -46.15
N GLU A 373 21.29 -40.28 -47.35
CA GLU A 373 20.50 -39.65 -48.42
C GLU A 373 20.99 -40.13 -49.80
N ALA A 374 20.25 -41.06 -50.37
CA ALA A 374 20.05 -41.21 -51.81
C ALA A 374 18.62 -41.69 -52.04
#